data_AF-A0A1V4UPQ9-F1
#
_entry.id   AF-A0A1V4UPQ9-F1
#
_cell.length_a   1.000
_cell.length_b   1.000
_cell.length_c   1.000
_cell.angle_alpha   90.00
_cell.angle_beta   90.00
_cell.angle_gamma   90.00
#
_symmetry.space_group_name_H-M   'P 1'
#
loop_
_entity.id
_entity.type
_entity.pdbx_description
1 polymer ?
#
loop_
_entity_poly.entity_id
_entity_poly.type
_entity_poly.pdbx_seq_one_letter_code
_entity_poly.pdbx_strand_id
1 'polypeptide(L)'
;MPIDDPSDPDGKAKWWETAEEHRFALEVLQLPLRREILRFISSGLKSEEQIENEFKNRLTWYHLSMLVKALVIERSAGGYKATPTGVLYLEKVESRR
;
A
#
# COMPACT_ATOMS: atom_id res chain seq x y z
N MET A 1 13.24 11.50 25.85
CA MET A 1 12.62 10.17 25.96
C MET A 1 11.61 10.07 24.83
N PRO A 2 11.68 9.06 23.95
CA PRO A 2 10.61 8.84 22.99
C PRO A 2 9.39 8.28 23.74
N ILE A 3 8.21 8.76 23.35
CA ILE A 3 6.93 8.35 23.89
C ILE A 3 6.55 7.06 23.19
N ASP A 4 6.54 5.95 23.91
CA ASP A 4 5.95 4.69 23.45
C ASP A 4 4.42 4.88 23.34
N ASP A 5 3.90 4.80 22.11
CA ASP A 5 2.46 4.78 21.81
C ASP A 5 1.94 3.34 21.97
N PRO A 6 1.00 3.05 22.90
CA PRO A 6 0.74 1.69 23.37
C PRO A 6 -0.27 0.90 22.52
N SER A 7 -0.25 1.05 21.19
CA SER A 7 -1.13 0.31 20.29
C SER A 7 -0.37 -0.57 19.29
N ASP A 8 0.42 -1.53 19.78
CA ASP A 8 1.03 -2.56 18.91
C ASP A 8 1.15 -3.92 19.61
N PRO A 9 0.08 -4.76 19.58
CA PRO A 9 0.19 -6.19 19.80
C PRO A 9 0.06 -6.92 18.45
N ASP A 10 1.09 -7.66 18.04
CA ASP A 10 1.09 -8.60 16.91
C ASP A 10 0.97 -8.00 15.47
N GLY A 11 2.09 -7.95 14.75
CA GLY A 11 2.09 -7.75 13.28
C GLY A 11 2.50 -6.37 12.77
N LYS A 12 3.30 -5.65 13.57
CA LYS A 12 4.00 -4.37 13.31
C LYS A 12 3.81 -3.79 11.91
N ALA A 13 2.93 -2.80 11.81
CA ALA A 13 2.95 -1.87 10.69
C ALA A 13 4.34 -1.27 10.57
N LYS A 14 5.05 -1.60 9.50
CA LYS A 14 6.37 -1.02 9.26
C LYS A 14 6.17 0.37 8.69
N TRP A 15 6.11 1.35 9.59
CA TRP A 15 6.13 2.76 9.24
C TRP A 15 7.44 3.07 8.52
N TRP A 16 7.40 3.98 7.55
CA TRP A 16 8.59 4.41 6.80
C TRP A 16 9.65 4.90 7.80
N GLU A 17 10.80 4.23 7.85
CA GLU A 17 11.80 4.40 8.90
C GLU A 17 12.55 5.73 8.72
N THR A 18 12.60 6.24 7.49
CA THR A 18 13.25 7.51 7.15
C THR A 18 12.29 8.51 6.52
N ALA A 19 12.65 9.80 6.61
CA ALA A 19 11.92 10.88 5.94
C ALA A 19 11.93 10.72 4.40
N GLU A 20 12.98 10.10 3.84
CA GLU A 20 13.09 9.81 2.42
C GLU A 20 12.10 8.73 1.98
N GLU A 21 12.00 7.64 2.74
CA GLU A 21 11.00 6.58 2.50
C GLU A 21 9.57 7.12 2.63
N HIS A 22 9.33 7.98 3.63
CA HIS A 22 8.02 8.62 3.80
C HIS A 22 7.67 9.50 2.58
N ARG A 23 8.61 10.35 2.15
CA ARG A 23 8.41 11.22 0.99
C ARG A 23 8.15 10.40 -0.28
N PHE A 24 8.98 9.38 -0.52
CA PHE A 24 8.83 8.50 -1.67
C PHE A 24 7.46 7.82 -1.69
N ALA A 25 7.01 7.28 -0.56
CA ALA A 25 5.72 6.62 -0.49
C ALA A 25 4.56 7.59 -0.74
N LEU A 26 4.62 8.81 -0.20
CA LEU A 26 3.64 9.85 -0.50
C LEU A 26 3.64 10.22 -1.99
N GLU A 27 4.81 10.39 -2.61
CA GLU A 27 4.94 10.63 -4.06
C GLU A 27 4.33 9.50 -4.89
N VAL A 28 4.57 8.24 -4.51
CA VAL A 28 3.96 7.08 -5.16
C VAL A 28 2.44 7.15 -5.08
N LEU A 29 1.90 7.50 -3.91
CA LEU A 29 0.47 7.51 -3.63
C LEU A 29 -0.24 8.79 -4.11
N GLN A 30 0.48 9.79 -4.63
CA GLN A 30 -0.16 10.96 -5.26
C GLN A 30 -0.98 10.59 -6.50
N LEU A 31 -0.62 9.52 -7.23
CA LEU A 31 -1.38 9.06 -8.39
C LEU A 31 -2.71 8.39 -7.97
N PRO A 32 -3.88 8.88 -8.42
CA PRO A 32 -5.19 8.32 -8.06
C PRO A 32 -5.32 6.82 -8.34
N LEU A 33 -4.88 6.39 -9.53
CA LEU A 33 -4.92 4.99 -9.92
C LEU A 33 -4.20 4.07 -8.93
N ARG A 34 -3.07 4.49 -8.37
CA ARG A 34 -2.33 3.67 -7.39
C ARG A 34 -3.09 3.56 -6.07
N ARG A 35 -3.85 4.58 -5.67
CA ARG A 35 -4.72 4.53 -4.49
C ARG A 35 -5.94 3.65 -4.72
N GLU A 36 -6.50 3.67 -5.92
CA GLU A 36 -7.59 2.77 -6.30
C GLU A 36 -7.13 1.31 -6.33
N ILE A 37 -5.95 1.02 -6.91
CA ILE A 37 -5.34 -0.30 -6.87
C ILE A 37 -5.10 -0.75 -5.42
N LEU A 38 -4.58 0.14 -4.56
CA LEU A 38 -4.37 -0.16 -3.14
C LEU A 38 -5.70 -0.49 -2.43
N ARG A 39 -6.79 0.28 -2.66
CA ARG A 39 -8.13 -0.01 -2.15
C ARG A 39 -8.66 -1.36 -2.63
N PHE A 40 -8.46 -1.68 -3.91
CA PHE A 40 -8.89 -2.96 -4.46
C PHE A 40 -8.17 -4.13 -3.79
N ILE A 41 -6.85 -4.02 -3.61
CA ILE A 41 -6.02 -5.02 -2.94
C ILE A 41 -6.30 -5.09 -1.42
N SER A 42 -6.69 -3.99 -0.77
CA SER A 42 -7.00 -4.01 0.67
C SER A 42 -8.27 -4.80 1.00
N SER A 43 -9.12 -5.10 0.01
CA SER A 43 -10.30 -5.97 0.17
C SER A 43 -9.96 -7.46 0.26
N GLY A 44 -8.72 -7.86 -0.01
CA GLY A 44 -8.27 -9.25 0.03
C GLY A 44 -7.19 -9.55 -1.01
N LEU A 45 -6.64 -10.77 -0.99
CA LEU A 45 -5.61 -11.21 -1.94
C LEU A 45 -6.11 -11.08 -3.39
N LYS A 46 -5.36 -10.39 -4.26
CA LYS A 46 -5.67 -10.23 -5.69
C LYS A 46 -4.52 -10.71 -6.56
N SER A 47 -4.82 -11.50 -7.59
CA SER A 47 -3.83 -11.85 -8.62
C SER A 47 -3.54 -10.66 -9.53
N GLU A 48 -2.39 -10.69 -10.22
CA GLU A 48 -2.05 -9.66 -11.21
C GLU A 48 -3.11 -9.56 -12.31
N GLU A 49 -3.60 -10.70 -12.79
CA GLU A 49 -4.66 -10.79 -13.80
C GLU A 49 -5.97 -10.14 -13.33
N GLN A 50 -6.38 -10.35 -12.06
CA GLN A 50 -7.58 -9.71 -11.51
C GLN A 50 -7.43 -8.19 -11.49
N ILE A 51 -6.25 -7.70 -11.13
CA ILE A 51 -5.95 -6.26 -11.07
C ILE A 51 -5.91 -5.68 -12.50
N GLU A 52 -5.27 -6.36 -13.44
CA GLU A 52 -5.22 -5.95 -14.85
C GLU A 52 -6.61 -5.87 -15.48
N ASN A 53 -7.47 -6.85 -15.19
CA ASN A 53 -8.83 -6.90 -15.70
C ASN A 53 -9.73 -5.79 -15.15
N GLU A 54 -9.58 -5.46 -13.85
CA GLU A 54 -10.34 -4.40 -13.18
C GLU A 54 -9.95 -3.01 -13.72
N PHE A 55 -8.64 -2.71 -13.79
CA PHE A 55 -8.15 -1.37 -14.13
C PHE A 55 -7.88 -1.16 -15.62
N LYS A 56 -7.96 -2.23 -16.44
CA LYS A 56 -7.71 -2.22 -17.90
C LYS A 56 -6.43 -1.48 -18.29
N ASN A 57 -5.40 -1.56 -17.44
CA ASN A 57 -4.19 -0.74 -17.56
C ASN A 57 -3.01 -1.58 -18.09
N ARG A 58 -2.38 -1.13 -19.18
CA ARG A 58 -1.23 -1.81 -19.82
C ARG A 58 0.06 -1.79 -19.00
N LEU A 59 0.12 -0.96 -17.96
CA LEU A 59 1.26 -0.78 -17.07
C LEU A 59 0.96 -1.22 -15.63
N THR A 60 -0.02 -2.13 -15.45
CA THR A 60 -0.40 -2.64 -14.11
C THR A 60 0.80 -3.16 -13.33
N TRP A 61 1.67 -3.96 -13.96
CA TRP A 61 2.92 -4.44 -13.37
C TRP A 61 3.80 -3.30 -12.78
N TYR A 62 3.85 -2.14 -13.45
CA TYR A 62 4.64 -0.99 -13.02
C TYR A 62 3.99 -0.32 -11.81
N HIS A 63 2.66 -0.15 -11.84
CA HIS A 63 1.94 0.38 -10.68
C HIS A 63 2.11 -0.51 -9.44
N LEU A 64 2.03 -1.82 -9.62
CA LEU A 64 2.26 -2.80 -8.54
C LEU A 64 3.69 -2.75 -8.02
N SER A 65 4.69 -2.68 -8.91
CA SER A 65 6.09 -2.52 -8.52
C SER A 65 6.33 -1.28 -7.66
N MET A 66 5.72 -0.15 -8.02
CA MET A 66 5.83 1.09 -7.25
C MET A 66 5.14 1.00 -5.89
N LEU A 67 3.97 0.34 -5.81
CA LEU A 67 3.26 0.11 -4.55
C LEU A 67 4.02 -0.85 -3.62
N VAL A 68 4.69 -1.86 -4.16
CA VAL A 68 5.58 -2.75 -3.38
C VAL A 68 6.77 -1.96 -2.84
N LYS A 69 7.41 -1.13 -3.68
CA LYS A 69 8.54 -0.27 -3.25
C LYS A 69 8.13 0.75 -2.19
N ALA A 70 6.89 1.23 -2.23
CA ALA A 70 6.33 2.13 -1.21
C ALA A 70 5.91 1.39 0.08
N LEU A 71 6.10 0.07 0.16
CA LEU A 71 5.79 -0.78 1.30
C LEU A 71 4.30 -0.82 1.69
N VAL A 72 3.41 -0.49 0.76
CA VAL A 72 1.94 -0.48 1.00
C VAL A 72 1.24 -1.76 0.52
N ILE A 73 1.89 -2.52 -0.35
CA ILE A 73 1.47 -3.88 -0.71
C ILE A 73 2.69 -4.82 -0.70
N GLU A 74 2.45 -6.11 -0.63
CA GLU A 74 3.49 -7.14 -0.71
C GLU A 74 3.06 -8.31 -1.61
N ARG A 75 4.04 -9.03 -2.14
CA ARG A 75 3.82 -10.25 -2.92
C ARG A 75 3.57 -11.44 -1.99
N SER A 76 2.61 -12.28 -2.37
CA SER A 76 2.27 -13.55 -1.74
C SER A 76 2.14 -14.63 -2.82
N ALA A 77 2.10 -15.91 -2.44
CA ALA A 77 2.08 -17.03 -3.37
C ALA A 77 0.91 -16.99 -4.39
N GLY A 78 -0.19 -16.30 -4.07
CA GLY A 78 -1.36 -16.16 -4.95
C GLY A 78 -1.60 -14.75 -5.51
N GLY A 79 -0.70 -13.80 -5.32
CA GLY A 79 -0.86 -12.43 -5.81
C GLY A 79 -0.36 -11.36 -4.84
N TYR A 80 -1.11 -10.28 -4.71
CA TYR A 80 -0.75 -9.12 -3.89
C TYR A 80 -1.74 -8.95 -2.74
N LYS A 81 -1.20 -8.60 -1.56
CA LYS A 81 -1.98 -8.21 -0.38
C LYS A 81 -1.52 -6.84 0.11
N ALA A 82 -2.43 -6.08 0.72
CA ALA A 82 -2.08 -4.83 1.38
C ALA A 82 -1.25 -5.13 2.63
N THR A 83 -0.22 -4.33 2.87
CA THR A 83 0.50 -4.37 4.15
C THR A 83 -0.32 -3.63 5.21
N PRO A 84 -0.04 -3.82 6.51
CA PRO A 84 -0.66 -3.00 7.55
C PRO A 84 -0.45 -1.49 7.32
N THR A 85 0.72 -1.09 6.80
CA THR A 85 1.02 0.29 6.42
C THR A 85 0.11 0.81 5.31
N GLY A 86 -0.15 -0.01 4.28
CA GLY A 86 -1.09 0.34 3.20
C GLY A 86 -2.52 0.51 3.70
N VAL A 87 -2.96 -0.34 4.63
CA VAL A 87 -4.29 -0.24 5.26
C VAL A 87 -4.40 1.05 6.08
N LEU A 88 -3.41 1.33 6.94
CA LEU A 88 -3.38 2.55 7.75
C LEU A 88 -3.39 3.82 6.89
N TYR A 89 -2.66 3.83 5.76
CA TYR A 89 -2.71 4.94 4.80
C TYR A 89 -4.13 5.20 4.30
N LEU A 90 -4.85 4.15 3.89
CA LEU A 90 -6.24 4.27 3.42
C LEU A 90 -7.16 4.81 4.52
N GLU A 91 -7.04 4.28 5.73
CA GLU A 91 -7.88 4.67 6.87
C GLU A 91 -7.64 6.09 7.38
N LYS A 92 -6.38 6.55 7.41
CA LYS A 92 -6.00 7.78 8.10
C LYS A 92 -5.71 8.95 7.17
N VAL A 93 -5.27 8.69 5.94
CA VAL A 93 -4.82 9.73 5.00
C VAL A 93 -5.83 9.89 3.88
N GLU A 94 -6.20 8.80 3.22
CA GLU A 94 -7.10 8.86 2.07
C GLU A 94 -8.56 9.15 2.47
N SER A 95 -9.05 8.61 3.60
CA SER A 95 -10.42 8.85 4.08
C SER A 95 -10.72 10.30 4.44
N ARG A 96 -9.69 11.13 4.63
CA ARG A 96 -9.80 12.54 5.03
C ARG A 96 -9.73 13.50 3.85
N ARG A 97 -9.59 12.98 2.62
CA ARG A 97 -9.29 13.75 1.42
C ARG A 97 -10.50 13.95 0.52
#